data_AF-A0AAJ5WYS4-F1
#
_entry.id   AF-A0AAJ5WYS4-F1
#
_cell.length_a   1.000
_cell.length_b   1.000
_cell.length_c   1.000
_cell.angle_alpha   90.00
_cell.angle_beta   90.00
_cell.angle_gamma   90.00
#
_symmetry.space_group_name_H-M   'P 1'
#
loop_
_entity.id
_entity.type
_entity.pdbx_description
1 polymer ?
#
loop_
_entity_poly.entity_id
_entity_poly.type
_entity_poly.pdbx_seq_one_letter_code
_entity_poly.pdbx_strand_id
1 'polypeptide(L)'
;MKRLILMLSVLLALLPMRASSWDGVTHRHITDLAIAEVRDPELKAFLMAHRDALLSGADFPDWGHALKPHGEQTHAAFLDAGLKDLMRSGRAESDRGRWLAYYLGAYAHVVEDRLLDATLKRRAPEIGEAHRDDMENGVLMIADQRLFVRDHNPVTPAADLTRVYAASGFFGETRLNAGNLADQMRMAEAHENKVTQQLKLLSFLAAGELRRVYPWGAAHLIDAPGGVQSNARAVAAGWEALWAQLHGRPSAFFTYVTPEAGSALPVLDNGSPYGRITVITRQRMDVRKLDAEQVTLRDSQGRRIPVSVHPYIDEPDHEVDIAFQIEATQPWRPGEIYSLEIAPGPYAEIDAGAIEPLRLRFGATAHPAYANRLNAPRPWAMGLFLFVLIGGGAGLVFGVPDLLKIFPGRHAESLWCKGLNVSLKIIGLSGFALALWLLWTNGAAVVSWLHFNH
;
A
#
# COMPACT_ATOMS: atom_id res chain seq x y z
N MET A 1 -4.68 -39.80 11.38
CA MET A 1 -5.13 -38.72 10.45
C MET A 1 -6.07 -37.72 11.10
N LYS A 2 -7.32 -38.08 11.50
CA LYS A 2 -8.27 -37.13 12.11
C LYS A 2 -7.71 -36.37 13.33
N ARG A 3 -6.96 -37.05 14.20
CA ARG A 3 -6.30 -36.42 15.37
C ARG A 3 -5.18 -35.45 14.99
N LEU A 4 -4.42 -35.73 13.93
CA LEU A 4 -3.33 -34.85 13.47
C LEU A 4 -3.91 -33.59 12.81
N ILE A 5 -4.94 -33.73 11.99
CA ILE A 5 -5.66 -32.60 11.38
C ILE A 5 -6.29 -31.74 12.47
N LEU A 6 -6.98 -32.36 13.45
CA LEU A 6 -7.56 -31.64 14.58
C LEU A 6 -6.48 -30.93 15.40
N MET A 7 -5.33 -31.57 15.65
CA MET A 7 -4.24 -30.96 16.41
C MET A 7 -3.59 -29.80 15.64
N LEU A 8 -3.43 -29.92 14.32
CA LEU A 8 -2.91 -28.85 13.46
C LEU A 8 -3.91 -27.69 13.38
N SER A 9 -5.20 -27.97 13.22
CA SER A 9 -6.26 -26.96 13.23
C SER A 9 -6.38 -26.26 14.58
N VAL A 10 -6.22 -26.98 15.70
CA VAL A 10 -6.17 -26.40 17.05
C VAL A 10 -4.89 -25.60 17.26
N LEU A 11 -3.73 -26.08 16.79
CA LEU A 11 -2.48 -25.33 16.82
C LEU A 11 -2.57 -24.03 16.00
N LEU A 12 -3.19 -24.08 14.82
CA LEU A 12 -3.42 -22.91 13.97
C LEU A 12 -4.47 -21.96 14.58
N ALA A 13 -5.52 -22.48 15.22
CA ALA A 13 -6.57 -21.69 15.89
C ALA A 13 -6.11 -21.09 17.24
N LEU A 14 -5.09 -21.66 17.87
CA LEU A 14 -4.46 -21.14 19.09
C LEU A 14 -3.36 -20.11 18.79
N LEU A 15 -3.01 -19.88 17.51
CA LEU A 15 -2.17 -18.74 17.16
C LEU A 15 -3.01 -17.48 17.38
N PRO A 16 -2.60 -16.56 18.28
CA PRO A 16 -3.32 -15.34 18.51
C PRO A 16 -3.27 -14.48 17.23
N MET A 17 -4.30 -14.54 16.41
CA MET A 17 -4.48 -13.65 15.28
C MET A 17 -5.04 -12.33 15.82
N ARG A 18 -4.15 -11.43 16.22
CA ARG A 18 -4.48 -10.01 16.26
C ARG A 18 -3.99 -9.40 14.95
N ALA A 19 -4.94 -8.95 14.15
CA ALA A 19 -4.66 -8.15 12.96
C ALA A 19 -4.21 -6.76 13.42
N SER A 20 -2.98 -6.38 13.10
CA SER A 20 -2.54 -4.99 13.14
C SER A 20 -1.26 -4.82 12.33
N SER A 21 -1.21 -3.73 11.55
CA SER A 21 -0.11 -3.16 10.76
C SER A 21 0.48 -4.03 9.63
N TRP A 22 -0.37 -4.67 8.83
CA TRP A 22 0.05 -5.10 7.48
C TRP A 22 0.23 -3.92 6.54
N ASP A 23 -0.45 -2.81 6.83
CA ASP A 23 -0.44 -1.61 6.01
C ASP A 23 0.91 -0.91 5.98
N GLY A 24 1.55 -0.73 7.14
CA GLY A 24 2.96 -0.31 7.22
C GLY A 24 3.94 -1.08 6.31
N VAL A 25 3.65 -2.33 5.90
CA VAL A 25 4.47 -3.00 4.86
C VAL A 25 4.27 -2.38 3.48
N THR A 26 3.03 -2.09 3.09
CA THR A 26 2.71 -1.37 1.85
C THR A 26 3.38 -0.01 1.86
N HIS A 27 3.21 0.75 2.94
CA HIS A 27 3.76 2.09 3.06
C HIS A 27 5.28 2.12 2.94
N ARG A 28 5.96 1.31 3.74
CA ARG A 28 7.43 1.18 3.65
C ARG A 28 7.90 0.78 2.27
N HIS A 29 7.21 -0.14 1.62
CA HIS A 29 7.61 -0.59 0.30
C HIS A 29 7.51 0.53 -0.73
N ILE A 30 6.41 1.27 -0.74
CA ILE A 30 6.22 2.42 -1.62
C ILE A 30 7.25 3.51 -1.30
N THR A 31 7.43 3.83 -0.03
CA THR A 31 8.44 4.78 0.45
C THR A 31 9.85 4.37 -0.02
N ASP A 32 10.23 3.10 0.07
CA ASP A 32 11.53 2.64 -0.42
C ASP A 32 11.68 2.76 -1.94
N LEU A 33 10.63 2.42 -2.69
CA LEU A 33 10.59 2.62 -4.14
C LEU A 33 10.69 4.10 -4.53
N ALA A 34 10.09 4.99 -3.73
CA ALA A 34 10.13 6.44 -3.98
C ALA A 34 11.56 6.99 -3.99
N ILE A 35 12.50 6.39 -3.24
CA ILE A 35 13.93 6.77 -3.28
C ILE A 35 14.49 6.63 -4.71
N ALA A 36 14.04 5.62 -5.46
CA ALA A 36 14.48 5.42 -6.84
C ALA A 36 13.98 6.54 -7.78
N GLU A 37 12.78 7.06 -7.51
CA GLU A 37 12.10 8.11 -8.29
C GLU A 37 12.65 9.52 -8.03
N VAL A 38 13.38 9.75 -6.93
CA VAL A 38 14.05 11.04 -6.64
C VAL A 38 15.12 11.35 -7.70
N ARG A 39 15.05 12.56 -8.24
CA ARG A 39 15.94 13.10 -9.29
C ARG A 39 17.08 13.93 -8.70
N ASP A 40 16.84 14.68 -7.63
CA ASP A 40 17.91 15.42 -6.93
C ASP A 40 18.92 14.43 -6.30
N PRO A 41 20.19 14.42 -6.75
CA PRO A 41 21.18 13.44 -6.30
C PRO A 41 21.59 13.63 -4.83
N GLU A 42 21.54 14.87 -4.30
CA GLU A 42 21.86 15.15 -2.89
C GLU A 42 20.76 14.58 -2.00
N LEU A 43 19.49 14.83 -2.35
CA LEU A 43 18.35 14.28 -1.63
C LEU A 43 18.36 12.75 -1.69
N LYS A 44 18.61 12.16 -2.87
CA LYS A 44 18.66 10.70 -3.00
C LYS A 44 19.75 10.08 -2.12
N ALA A 45 20.95 10.67 -2.11
CA ALA A 45 22.04 10.22 -1.26
C ALA A 45 21.70 10.38 0.23
N PHE A 46 21.06 11.48 0.62
CA PHE A 46 20.56 11.72 1.98
C PHE A 46 19.55 10.65 2.42
N LEU A 47 18.54 10.36 1.59
CA LEU A 47 17.50 9.37 1.88
C LEU A 47 18.10 7.97 2.03
N MET A 48 19.05 7.59 1.17
CA MET A 48 19.77 6.32 1.29
C MET A 48 20.60 6.25 2.57
N ALA A 49 21.29 7.33 2.95
CA ALA A 49 22.09 7.39 4.17
C ALA A 49 21.26 7.33 5.45
N HIS A 50 19.99 7.74 5.39
CA HIS A 50 19.05 7.75 6.51
C HIS A 50 17.84 6.82 6.32
N ARG A 51 17.97 5.79 5.47
CA ARG A 51 16.88 4.89 5.07
C ARG A 51 16.13 4.26 6.26
N ASP A 52 16.85 3.84 7.29
CA ASP A 52 16.24 3.26 8.50
C ASP A 52 15.26 4.24 9.18
N ALA A 53 15.65 5.52 9.31
CA ALA A 53 14.80 6.54 9.89
C ALA A 53 13.64 6.92 8.98
N LEU A 54 13.88 6.98 7.66
CA LEU A 54 12.85 7.20 6.65
C LEU A 54 11.74 6.14 6.72
N LEU A 55 12.10 4.86 6.68
CA LEU A 55 11.14 3.77 6.73
C LEU A 55 10.42 3.67 8.08
N SER A 56 11.10 3.99 9.17
CA SER A 56 10.46 4.08 10.49
C SER A 56 9.47 5.24 10.56
N GLY A 57 9.71 6.32 9.83
CA GLY A 57 8.78 7.43 9.67
C GLY A 57 7.55 7.02 8.86
N ALA A 58 7.69 6.16 7.86
CA ALA A 58 6.56 5.64 7.08
C ALA A 58 5.68 4.65 7.87
N ASP A 59 6.26 3.90 8.81
CA ASP A 59 5.49 3.05 9.74
C ASP A 59 4.76 3.85 10.83
N PHE A 60 5.27 5.05 11.14
CA PHE A 60 4.93 5.75 12.37
C PHE A 60 3.45 6.10 12.52
N PRO A 61 2.77 6.67 11.51
CA PRO A 61 1.41 7.14 11.71
C PRO A 61 0.47 5.98 12.11
N ASP A 62 0.64 4.81 11.49
CA ASP A 62 -0.06 3.56 11.84
C ASP A 62 0.14 3.10 13.29
N TRP A 63 1.31 3.36 13.89
CA TRP A 63 1.53 3.09 15.32
C TRP A 63 0.59 3.94 16.20
N GLY A 64 0.12 5.07 15.66
CA GLY A 64 -0.93 5.93 16.20
C GLY A 64 -2.27 5.23 16.41
N HIS A 65 -2.58 4.14 15.71
CA HIS A 65 -3.82 3.39 15.94
C HIS A 65 -3.87 2.66 17.29
N ALA A 66 -2.71 2.43 17.94
CA ALA A 66 -2.69 2.01 19.34
C ALA A 66 -3.22 3.10 20.30
N LEU A 67 -3.40 4.33 19.79
CA LEU A 67 -3.63 5.57 20.52
C LEU A 67 -5.05 6.12 20.30
N LYS A 68 -6.01 5.25 19.92
CA LYS A 68 -7.43 5.55 19.71
C LYS A 68 -8.04 6.43 20.81
N PRO A 69 -9.01 7.30 20.46
CA PRO A 69 -9.78 7.29 19.20
C PRO A 69 -9.21 8.14 18.05
N HIS A 70 -8.10 8.85 18.23
CA HIS A 70 -7.65 9.91 17.29
C HIS A 70 -6.50 9.53 16.35
N GLY A 71 -6.26 8.24 16.08
CA GLY A 71 -5.12 7.76 15.29
C GLY A 71 -4.96 8.49 13.95
N GLU A 72 -6.02 8.53 13.13
CA GLU A 72 -6.01 9.18 11.82
C GLU A 72 -5.72 10.70 11.89
N GLN A 73 -6.28 11.38 12.91
CA GLN A 73 -6.06 12.81 13.11
C GLN A 73 -4.60 13.12 13.48
N THR A 74 -3.88 12.17 14.08
CA THR A 74 -2.46 12.33 14.38
C THR A 74 -1.58 12.29 13.13
N HIS A 75 -2.03 11.64 12.04
CA HIS A 75 -1.24 11.44 10.82
C HIS A 75 -0.88 12.79 10.19
N ALA A 76 -1.89 13.59 9.83
CA ALA A 76 -1.68 14.87 9.16
C ALA A 76 -1.25 15.99 10.13
N ALA A 77 -1.77 16.01 11.36
CA ALA A 77 -1.44 17.04 12.34
C ALA A 77 0.05 17.03 12.74
N PHE A 78 0.68 15.86 12.71
CA PHE A 78 2.11 15.73 12.93
C PHE A 78 2.93 16.51 11.88
N LEU A 79 2.48 16.56 10.63
CA LEU A 79 3.26 17.14 9.53
C LEU A 79 3.53 18.64 9.74
N ASP A 80 2.50 19.42 10.10
CA ASP A 80 2.68 20.86 10.30
C ASP A 80 3.64 21.16 11.47
N ALA A 81 3.45 20.45 12.58
CA ALA A 81 4.26 20.64 13.77
C ALA A 81 5.70 20.14 13.58
N GLY A 82 5.88 19.03 12.87
CA GLY A 82 7.18 18.46 12.52
C GLY A 82 7.98 19.36 11.59
N LEU A 83 7.33 19.90 10.55
CA LEU A 83 7.96 20.86 9.63
C LEU A 83 8.36 22.15 10.36
N LYS A 84 7.46 22.70 11.18
CA LYS A 84 7.75 23.87 12.01
C LYS A 84 8.95 23.61 12.94
N ASP A 85 9.08 22.42 13.51
CA ASP A 85 10.23 22.05 14.33
C ASP A 85 11.53 21.90 13.52
N LEU A 86 11.47 21.35 12.30
CA LEU A 86 12.61 21.24 11.38
C LEU A 86 13.15 22.60 10.89
N MET A 87 12.29 23.60 10.81
CA MET A 87 12.65 24.96 10.42
C MET A 87 13.28 25.77 11.57
N ARG A 88 13.19 25.32 12.82
CA ARG A 88 13.83 25.99 13.97
C ARG A 88 15.36 25.83 13.92
N SER A 89 16.08 26.90 14.24
CA SER A 89 17.55 26.89 14.36
C SER A 89 18.03 26.19 15.65
N GLY A 90 19.21 25.56 15.63
CA GLY A 90 19.93 25.14 16.85
C GLY A 90 20.12 23.63 17.08
N ARG A 91 19.75 22.76 16.13
CA ARG A 91 20.04 21.32 16.19
C ARG A 91 21.43 20.99 15.70
N ALA A 92 22.06 19.97 16.31
CA ALA A 92 23.20 19.30 15.69
C ALA A 92 22.79 18.71 14.33
N GLU A 93 23.66 18.84 13.33
CA GLU A 93 23.36 18.48 11.94
C GLU A 93 23.01 16.99 11.77
N SER A 94 23.69 16.10 12.49
CA SER A 94 23.43 14.65 12.46
C SER A 94 22.05 14.28 13.00
N ASP A 95 21.62 14.92 14.08
CA ASP A 95 20.30 14.70 14.68
C ASP A 95 19.21 15.32 13.82
N ARG A 96 19.51 16.44 13.16
CA ARG A 96 18.63 17.08 12.19
C ARG A 96 18.42 16.19 10.96
N GLY A 97 19.46 15.52 10.46
CA GLY A 97 19.36 14.62 9.32
C GLY A 97 18.46 13.42 9.59
N ARG A 98 18.67 12.72 10.72
CA ARG A 98 17.81 11.60 11.12
C ARG A 98 16.35 12.03 11.33
N TRP A 99 16.14 13.18 11.97
CA TRP A 99 14.80 13.73 12.19
C TRP A 99 14.11 14.13 10.89
N LEU A 100 14.83 14.77 9.97
CA LEU A 100 14.30 15.11 8.65
C LEU A 100 13.90 13.86 7.86
N ALA A 101 14.74 12.82 7.84
CA ALA A 101 14.40 11.57 7.17
C ALA A 101 13.14 10.93 7.76
N TYR A 102 13.02 10.90 9.10
CA TYR A 102 11.82 10.41 9.76
C TYR A 102 10.57 11.20 9.39
N TYR A 103 10.66 12.53 9.39
CA TYR A 103 9.59 13.41 8.93
C TYR A 103 9.19 13.14 7.47
N LEU A 104 10.15 12.96 6.57
CA LEU A 104 9.88 12.64 5.16
C LEU A 104 9.18 11.30 5.01
N GLY A 105 9.48 10.32 5.88
CA GLY A 105 8.76 9.05 5.93
C GLY A 105 7.31 9.21 6.37
N ALA A 106 7.06 9.99 7.40
CA ALA A 106 5.70 10.26 7.85
C ALA A 106 4.89 11.05 6.80
N TYR A 107 5.54 11.98 6.07
CA TYR A 107 4.94 12.64 4.93
C TYR A 107 4.57 11.63 3.82
N ALA A 108 5.46 10.67 3.54
CA ALA A 108 5.21 9.63 2.54
C ALA A 108 3.96 8.80 2.87
N HIS A 109 3.85 8.34 4.12
CA HIS A 109 2.68 7.62 4.61
C HIS A 109 1.38 8.40 4.35
N VAL A 110 1.33 9.69 4.74
CA VAL A 110 0.12 10.48 4.50
C VAL A 110 -0.15 10.64 3.00
N VAL A 111 0.86 10.86 2.16
CA VAL A 111 0.62 10.90 0.69
C VAL A 111 0.06 9.58 0.18
N GLU A 112 0.58 8.46 0.69
CA GLU A 112 0.20 7.11 0.30
C GLU A 112 -1.25 6.80 0.67
N ASP A 113 -1.68 7.08 1.89
CA ASP A 113 -3.10 6.98 2.30
C ASP A 113 -3.97 7.79 1.36
N ARG A 114 -3.60 9.07 1.20
CA ARG A 114 -4.40 10.07 0.49
C ARG A 114 -4.53 9.78 -1.00
N LEU A 115 -3.59 9.06 -1.60
CA LEU A 115 -3.71 8.68 -2.99
C LEU A 115 -4.31 7.27 -3.14
N LEU A 116 -3.95 6.32 -2.28
CA LEU A 116 -4.48 4.95 -2.31
C LEU A 116 -5.99 4.91 -2.02
N ASP A 117 -6.50 5.57 -0.97
CA ASP A 117 -7.94 5.57 -0.72
C ASP A 117 -8.72 6.51 -1.63
N ALA A 118 -8.11 7.59 -2.14
CA ALA A 118 -8.76 8.50 -3.09
C ALA A 118 -9.13 7.80 -4.38
N THR A 119 -8.33 6.80 -4.78
CA THR A 119 -8.41 6.19 -6.10
C THR A 119 -8.66 4.69 -5.99
N LEU A 120 -7.63 3.88 -5.73
CA LEU A 120 -7.67 2.43 -5.93
C LEU A 120 -8.68 1.74 -5.00
N LYS A 121 -8.69 2.08 -3.69
CA LYS A 121 -9.62 1.45 -2.74
C LYS A 121 -11.06 1.85 -2.95
N ARG A 122 -11.33 3.08 -3.40
CA ARG A 122 -12.70 3.49 -3.76
C ARG A 122 -13.12 2.91 -5.11
N ARG A 123 -12.18 2.71 -6.05
CA ARG A 123 -12.49 2.14 -7.36
C ARG A 123 -12.87 0.66 -7.30
N ALA A 124 -12.22 -0.14 -6.46
CA ALA A 124 -12.48 -1.57 -6.35
C ALA A 124 -13.97 -1.90 -6.04
N PRO A 125 -14.64 -1.23 -5.09
CA PRO A 125 -16.08 -1.37 -4.88
C PRO A 125 -16.95 -0.99 -6.07
N GLU A 126 -16.64 0.07 -6.81
CA GLU A 126 -17.43 0.51 -7.97
C GLU A 126 -17.50 -0.55 -9.06
N ILE A 127 -16.42 -1.31 -9.23
CA ILE A 127 -16.36 -2.41 -10.19
C ILE A 127 -16.85 -3.73 -9.59
N GLY A 128 -17.40 -3.73 -8.38
CA GLY A 128 -18.06 -4.88 -7.75
C GLY A 128 -17.17 -5.76 -6.87
N GLU A 129 -15.97 -5.31 -6.49
CA GLU A 129 -15.23 -5.97 -5.41
C GLU A 129 -15.78 -5.55 -4.03
N ALA A 130 -15.50 -6.33 -2.99
CA ALA A 130 -15.79 -5.86 -1.64
C ALA A 130 -14.88 -4.66 -1.29
N HIS A 131 -15.35 -3.78 -0.41
CA HIS A 131 -14.48 -2.76 0.17
C HIS A 131 -13.27 -3.43 0.84
N ARG A 132 -12.11 -2.81 0.67
CA ARG A 132 -10.83 -3.32 1.15
C ARG A 132 -10.27 -2.37 2.18
N ASP A 133 -9.80 -2.96 3.26
CA ASP A 133 -8.91 -2.29 4.18
C ASP A 133 -7.48 -2.38 3.63
N ASP A 134 -6.58 -1.58 4.16
CA ASP A 134 -5.19 -1.57 3.70
C ASP A 134 -4.44 -2.84 4.04
N MET A 135 -4.92 -3.53 5.09
CA MET A 135 -4.42 -4.84 5.45
C MET A 135 -4.44 -5.82 4.25
N GLU A 136 -5.53 -5.87 3.48
CA GLU A 136 -5.60 -6.77 2.32
C GLU A 136 -4.61 -6.37 1.22
N ASN A 137 -4.33 -5.09 1.05
CA ASN A 137 -3.32 -4.60 0.10
C ASN A 137 -1.91 -4.99 0.56
N GLY A 138 -1.61 -4.86 1.85
CA GLY A 138 -0.35 -5.31 2.44
C GLY A 138 -0.12 -6.81 2.28
N VAL A 139 -1.16 -7.63 2.43
CA VAL A 139 -1.06 -9.08 2.18
C VAL A 139 -0.66 -9.38 0.74
N LEU A 140 -1.31 -8.72 -0.22
CA LEU A 140 -0.99 -8.89 -1.63
C LEU A 140 0.43 -8.43 -1.93
N MET A 141 0.86 -7.29 -1.38
CA MET A 141 2.22 -6.78 -1.56
C MET A 141 3.28 -7.72 -1.02
N ILE A 142 3.12 -8.24 0.20
CA ILE A 142 4.07 -9.21 0.77
C ILE A 142 4.20 -10.44 -0.14
N ALA A 143 3.10 -10.94 -0.69
CA ALA A 143 3.11 -12.11 -1.54
C ALA A 143 3.69 -11.85 -2.94
N ASP A 144 3.33 -10.73 -3.59
CA ASP A 144 3.76 -10.41 -4.95
C ASP A 144 5.19 -9.86 -4.99
N GLN A 145 5.52 -8.95 -4.08
CA GLN A 145 6.83 -8.30 -4.00
C GLN A 145 7.82 -9.04 -3.08
N ARG A 146 7.38 -10.17 -2.50
CA ARG A 146 8.20 -11.05 -1.66
C ARG A 146 8.81 -10.33 -0.46
N LEU A 147 8.08 -9.39 0.13
CA LEU A 147 8.51 -8.52 1.23
C LEU A 147 8.47 -9.24 2.58
N PHE A 148 8.88 -10.51 2.60
CA PHE A 148 8.78 -11.38 3.75
C PHE A 148 9.77 -11.01 4.87
N VAL A 149 10.55 -9.95 4.76
CA VAL A 149 11.56 -9.59 5.76
C VAL A 149 11.58 -8.08 5.91
N ARG A 150 11.51 -7.60 7.16
CA ARG A 150 11.86 -6.22 7.49
C ARG A 150 13.38 -6.07 7.28
N ASP A 151 13.77 -5.16 6.41
CA ASP A 151 15.16 -4.99 5.97
C ASP A 151 15.81 -3.70 6.50
N HIS A 152 15.19 -3.07 7.51
CA HIS A 152 15.66 -1.83 8.10
C HIS A 152 15.62 -1.91 9.63
N ASN A 153 16.50 -1.17 10.30
CA ASN A 153 16.47 -1.08 11.75
C ASN A 153 15.44 -0.03 12.18
N PRO A 154 14.42 -0.40 12.97
CA PRO A 154 13.49 0.58 13.50
C PRO A 154 14.19 1.70 14.27
N VAL A 155 13.71 2.92 14.07
CA VAL A 155 14.17 4.13 14.75
C VAL A 155 12.94 4.86 15.30
N THR A 156 12.87 4.99 16.62
CA THR A 156 11.85 5.82 17.28
C THR A 156 12.51 7.07 17.87
N PRO A 157 12.38 8.27 17.23
CA PRO A 157 12.95 9.52 17.73
C PRO A 157 12.08 10.11 18.86
N ALA A 158 11.97 9.38 19.97
CA ALA A 158 11.03 9.66 21.05
C ALA A 158 11.10 11.09 21.60
N ALA A 159 12.31 11.63 21.81
CA ALA A 159 12.49 12.99 22.33
C ALA A 159 11.95 14.04 21.35
N ASP A 160 12.08 13.80 20.04
CA ASP A 160 11.58 14.69 19.02
C ASP A 160 10.08 14.67 18.92
N LEU A 161 9.50 13.47 18.91
CA LEU A 161 8.05 13.28 18.88
C LEU A 161 7.39 13.88 20.11
N THR A 162 7.94 13.63 21.31
CA THR A 162 7.44 14.24 22.55
C THR A 162 7.42 15.76 22.46
N ARG A 163 8.48 16.38 21.94
CA ARG A 163 8.54 17.84 21.80
C ARG A 163 7.54 18.36 20.76
N VAL A 164 7.40 17.69 19.62
CA VAL A 164 6.47 18.08 18.55
C VAL A 164 5.03 17.99 19.01
N TYR A 165 4.63 16.87 19.64
CA TYR A 165 3.28 16.69 20.16
C TYR A 165 2.97 17.60 21.35
N ALA A 166 3.96 17.93 22.18
CA ALA A 166 3.78 18.93 23.23
C ALA A 166 3.54 20.33 22.63
N ALA A 167 4.25 20.68 21.57
CA ALA A 167 4.12 21.98 20.91
C ALA A 167 2.84 22.11 20.08
N SER A 168 2.28 21.01 19.57
CA SER A 168 1.03 21.02 18.80
C SER A 168 -0.24 21.06 19.65
N GLY A 169 -0.13 20.90 20.97
CA GLY A 169 -1.28 20.85 21.89
C GLY A 169 -2.02 19.51 21.90
N PHE A 170 -1.55 18.53 21.11
CA PHE A 170 -2.26 17.26 20.87
C PHE A 170 -2.35 16.33 22.10
N PHE A 171 -1.46 16.49 23.08
CA PHE A 171 -1.51 15.71 24.33
C PHE A 171 -2.74 16.00 25.20
N GLY A 172 -3.44 17.12 25.01
CA GLY A 172 -4.63 17.45 25.80
C GLY A 172 -5.86 16.60 25.48
N GLU A 173 -5.89 15.99 24.29
CA GLU A 173 -7.08 15.32 23.74
C GLU A 173 -6.93 13.79 23.68
N THR A 174 -5.74 13.26 23.97
CA THR A 174 -5.42 11.84 23.81
C THR A 174 -4.96 11.19 25.12
N ARG A 175 -4.91 9.85 25.18
CA ARG A 175 -4.28 9.10 26.29
C ARG A 175 -2.75 9.19 26.27
N LEU A 176 -2.18 9.86 25.26
CA LEU A 176 -0.76 10.10 25.13
C LEU A 176 -0.35 11.31 25.93
N ASN A 177 0.83 11.24 26.52
CA ASN A 177 1.53 12.39 27.05
C ASN A 177 3.04 12.19 26.84
N ALA A 178 3.79 13.25 27.11
CA ALA A 178 5.25 13.25 27.03
C ALA A 178 5.91 12.09 27.80
N GLY A 179 5.28 11.60 28.87
CA GLY A 179 5.79 10.54 29.73
C GLY A 179 5.54 9.11 29.23
N ASN A 180 4.60 8.88 28.31
CA ASN A 180 4.27 7.53 27.83
C ASN A 180 4.41 7.33 26.31
N LEU A 181 4.57 8.40 25.52
CA LEU A 181 4.66 8.31 24.05
C LEU A 181 5.75 7.35 23.59
N ALA A 182 6.97 7.50 24.12
CA ALA A 182 8.11 6.65 23.75
C ALA A 182 7.84 5.16 23.99
N ASP A 183 7.19 4.82 25.11
CA ASP A 183 6.88 3.44 25.46
C ASP A 183 5.78 2.87 24.57
N GLN A 184 4.72 3.65 24.31
CA GLN A 184 3.64 3.23 23.43
C GLN A 184 4.14 2.95 22.01
N MET A 185 5.02 3.82 21.50
CA MET A 185 5.62 3.63 20.18
C MET A 185 6.49 2.38 20.11
N ARG A 186 7.38 2.19 21.10
CA ARG A 186 8.20 0.96 21.17
C ARG A 186 7.34 -0.30 21.29
N MET A 187 6.23 -0.23 22.00
CA MET A 187 5.30 -1.35 22.11
C MET A 187 4.59 -1.64 20.79
N ALA A 188 4.14 -0.60 20.06
CA ALA A 188 3.52 -0.74 18.75
C ALA A 188 4.50 -1.35 17.74
N GLU A 189 5.72 -0.80 17.67
CA GLU A 189 6.79 -1.30 16.81
C GLU A 189 7.16 -2.76 17.12
N ALA A 190 7.31 -3.12 18.40
CA ALA A 190 7.59 -4.50 18.82
C ALA A 190 6.43 -5.45 18.49
N HIS A 191 5.19 -4.96 18.58
CA HIS A 191 4.01 -5.74 18.22
C HIS A 191 3.97 -6.01 16.72
N GLU A 192 4.15 -4.99 15.89
CA GLU A 192 4.25 -5.11 14.44
C GLU A 192 5.31 -6.13 14.05
N ASN A 193 6.53 -6.01 14.59
CA ASN A 193 7.64 -6.92 14.29
C ASN A 193 7.28 -8.39 14.53
N LYS A 194 6.63 -8.69 15.65
CA LYS A 194 6.20 -10.04 16.00
C LYS A 194 5.14 -10.55 15.04
N VAL A 195 4.21 -9.68 14.65
CA VAL A 195 3.10 -9.96 13.75
C VAL A 195 3.62 -10.24 12.33
N THR A 196 4.47 -9.37 11.75
CA THR A 196 5.09 -9.58 10.44
C THR A 196 5.86 -10.91 10.35
N GLN A 197 6.60 -11.28 11.41
CA GLN A 197 7.33 -12.55 11.44
C GLN A 197 6.42 -13.78 11.46
N GLN A 198 5.34 -13.73 12.25
CA GLN A 198 4.40 -14.84 12.37
C GLN A 198 3.56 -15.04 11.11
N LEU A 199 3.39 -13.97 10.33
CA LEU A 199 2.41 -13.95 9.26
C LEU A 199 2.98 -14.28 7.89
N LYS A 200 4.31 -14.30 7.67
CA LYS A 200 4.91 -14.59 6.34
C LYS A 200 4.25 -15.75 5.58
N LEU A 201 4.08 -16.88 6.27
CA LEU A 201 3.41 -18.05 5.68
C LEU A 201 1.91 -17.77 5.46
N LEU A 202 1.23 -17.21 6.44
CA LEU A 202 -0.19 -16.86 6.35
C LEU A 202 -0.48 -15.81 5.27
N SER A 203 0.41 -14.83 5.04
CA SER A 203 0.35 -13.85 3.96
C SER A 203 0.36 -14.53 2.62
N PHE A 204 1.30 -15.46 2.44
CA PHE A 204 1.42 -16.25 1.23
C PHE A 204 0.16 -17.10 0.97
N LEU A 205 -0.41 -17.71 2.02
CA LEU A 205 -1.65 -18.49 1.91
C LEU A 205 -2.88 -17.61 1.63
N ALA A 206 -2.99 -16.50 2.35
CA ALA A 206 -4.10 -15.57 2.23
C ALA A 206 -4.07 -14.87 0.88
N ALA A 207 -2.90 -14.56 0.32
CA ALA A 207 -2.80 -13.88 -0.97
C ALA A 207 -3.45 -14.67 -2.11
N GLY A 208 -3.38 -16.00 -2.11
CA GLY A 208 -4.08 -16.83 -3.10
C GLY A 208 -5.61 -16.61 -3.06
N GLU A 209 -6.17 -16.63 -1.86
CA GLU A 209 -7.59 -16.36 -1.63
C GLU A 209 -7.96 -14.90 -1.91
N LEU A 210 -7.14 -13.94 -1.48
CA LEU A 210 -7.37 -12.52 -1.74
C LEU A 210 -7.35 -12.21 -3.24
N ARG A 211 -6.45 -12.81 -4.04
CA ARG A 211 -6.50 -12.66 -5.51
C ARG A 211 -7.78 -13.24 -6.12
N ARG A 212 -8.41 -14.22 -5.47
CA ARG A 212 -9.70 -14.80 -5.91
C ARG A 212 -10.88 -13.91 -5.54
N VAL A 213 -10.87 -13.38 -4.32
CA VAL A 213 -11.94 -12.50 -3.81
C VAL A 213 -11.87 -11.11 -4.45
N TYR A 214 -10.67 -10.66 -4.80
CA TYR A 214 -10.38 -9.32 -5.30
C TYR A 214 -9.43 -9.35 -6.51
N PRO A 215 -9.90 -9.93 -7.63
CA PRO A 215 -9.07 -10.15 -8.82
C PRO A 215 -8.58 -8.86 -9.49
N TRP A 216 -9.39 -7.81 -9.50
CA TRP A 216 -9.01 -6.51 -10.07
C TRP A 216 -8.03 -5.78 -9.18
N GLY A 217 -8.29 -5.71 -7.86
CA GLY A 217 -7.37 -5.07 -6.92
C GLY A 217 -5.98 -5.70 -7.01
N ALA A 218 -5.91 -7.04 -7.06
CA ALA A 218 -4.65 -7.76 -7.27
C ALA A 218 -3.97 -7.48 -8.62
N ALA A 219 -4.73 -7.34 -9.70
CA ALA A 219 -4.18 -7.10 -11.03
C ALA A 219 -3.64 -5.66 -11.21
N HIS A 220 -4.08 -4.73 -10.37
CA HIS A 220 -3.88 -3.30 -10.57
C HIS A 220 -3.20 -2.57 -9.41
N LEU A 221 -2.85 -3.30 -8.35
CA LEU A 221 -2.20 -2.75 -7.15
C LEU A 221 -0.88 -2.03 -7.45
N ILE A 222 -0.18 -2.43 -8.52
CA ILE A 222 1.12 -1.86 -8.87
C ILE A 222 0.99 -0.63 -9.78
N ASP A 223 0.18 -0.73 -10.85
CA ASP A 223 0.28 0.15 -12.02
C ASP A 223 -0.89 1.12 -12.19
N ALA A 224 -2.02 0.89 -11.51
CA ALA A 224 -3.17 1.78 -11.63
C ALA A 224 -2.96 3.10 -10.84
N PRO A 225 -3.76 4.14 -11.10
CA PRO A 225 -3.74 5.36 -10.30
C PRO A 225 -3.99 5.08 -8.81
N GLY A 226 -3.09 5.55 -7.95
CA GLY A 226 -2.99 5.22 -6.52
C GLY A 226 -2.53 3.80 -6.22
N GLY A 227 -2.05 3.05 -7.22
CA GLY A 227 -1.20 1.89 -7.00
C GLY A 227 0.23 2.27 -6.63
N VAL A 228 1.05 1.27 -6.32
CA VAL A 228 2.42 1.41 -5.79
C VAL A 228 3.28 2.39 -6.57
N GLN A 229 3.33 2.27 -7.90
CA GLN A 229 4.21 3.11 -8.72
C GLN A 229 3.78 4.57 -8.73
N SER A 230 2.47 4.83 -8.78
CA SER A 230 1.96 6.20 -8.77
C SER A 230 2.17 6.88 -7.41
N ASN A 231 2.04 6.14 -6.31
CA ASN A 231 2.36 6.65 -4.98
C ASN A 231 3.86 6.94 -4.84
N ALA A 232 4.74 6.03 -5.29
CA ALA A 232 6.18 6.25 -5.21
C ALA A 232 6.61 7.55 -5.93
N ARG A 233 6.02 7.83 -7.11
CA ARG A 233 6.23 9.10 -7.82
C ARG A 233 5.69 10.31 -7.06
N ALA A 234 4.51 10.21 -6.48
CA ALA A 234 3.89 11.29 -5.70
C ALA A 234 4.73 11.64 -4.46
N VAL A 235 5.17 10.61 -3.72
CA VAL A 235 6.04 10.73 -2.56
C VAL A 235 7.37 11.39 -2.94
N ALA A 236 8.04 10.90 -3.98
CA ALA A 236 9.32 11.47 -4.43
C ALA A 236 9.19 12.95 -4.81
N ALA A 237 8.15 13.32 -5.54
CA ALA A 237 7.90 14.71 -5.91
C ALA A 237 7.64 15.61 -4.68
N GLY A 238 6.93 15.09 -3.67
CA GLY A 238 6.74 15.79 -2.41
C GLY A 238 8.04 15.97 -1.61
N TRP A 239 8.90 14.95 -1.57
CA TRP A 239 10.21 15.04 -0.95
C TRP A 239 11.12 16.06 -1.63
N GLU A 240 11.16 16.08 -2.96
CA GLU A 240 11.94 17.08 -3.71
C GLU A 240 11.49 18.50 -3.38
N ALA A 241 10.17 18.71 -3.31
CA ALA A 241 9.61 19.99 -2.95
C ALA A 241 9.95 20.39 -1.50
N LEU A 242 9.79 19.50 -0.53
CA LEU A 242 10.16 19.74 0.87
C LEU A 242 11.66 20.00 1.01
N TRP A 243 12.50 19.23 0.33
CA TRP A 243 13.95 19.40 0.32
C TRP A 243 14.35 20.76 -0.22
N ALA A 244 13.79 21.16 -1.37
CA ALA A 244 14.02 22.48 -1.95
C ALA A 244 13.60 23.60 -0.98
N GLN A 245 12.43 23.49 -0.35
CA GLN A 245 11.94 24.47 0.63
C GLN A 245 12.91 24.60 1.82
N LEU A 246 13.34 23.49 2.40
CA LEU A 246 14.23 23.47 3.56
C LEU A 246 15.64 24.03 3.25
N HIS A 247 16.05 24.01 1.99
CA HIS A 247 17.31 24.57 1.51
C HIS A 247 17.16 25.98 0.90
N GLY A 248 15.97 26.62 1.03
CA GLY A 248 15.73 27.96 0.50
C GLY A 248 15.77 28.03 -1.03
N ARG A 249 15.57 26.90 -1.72
CA ARG A 249 15.49 26.82 -3.19
C ARG A 249 14.02 27.00 -3.62
N PRO A 250 13.77 27.46 -4.87
CA PRO A 250 12.41 27.45 -5.44
C PRO A 250 11.81 26.05 -5.32
N SER A 251 10.56 25.98 -4.87
CA SER A 251 9.92 24.72 -4.57
C SER A 251 8.45 24.74 -4.97
N ALA A 252 8.03 23.70 -5.71
CA ALA A 252 6.65 23.53 -6.11
C ALA A 252 5.74 23.36 -4.88
N PHE A 253 4.59 24.01 -4.91
CA PHE A 253 3.56 23.81 -3.89
C PHE A 253 2.68 22.61 -4.22
N PHE A 254 2.26 22.51 -5.48
CA PHE A 254 1.59 21.33 -6.03
C PHE A 254 2.64 20.33 -6.47
N THR A 255 2.71 19.18 -5.81
CA THR A 255 3.80 18.23 -5.97
C THR A 255 3.43 17.10 -6.91
N TYR A 256 2.15 16.71 -6.92
CA TYR A 256 1.67 15.63 -7.76
C TYR A 256 0.21 15.82 -8.15
N VAL A 257 -0.17 15.30 -9.31
CA VAL A 257 -1.55 15.33 -9.80
C VAL A 257 -1.88 14.06 -10.58
N THR A 258 -3.05 13.49 -10.35
CA THR A 258 -3.64 12.45 -11.19
C THR A 258 -4.89 13.01 -11.87
N PRO A 259 -5.07 12.84 -13.19
CA PRO A 259 -4.12 12.25 -14.13
C PRO A 259 -2.86 13.12 -14.30
N GLU A 260 -1.72 12.50 -14.60
CA GLU A 260 -0.46 13.21 -14.86
C GLU A 260 -0.54 14.03 -16.17
N ALA A 261 0.35 15.01 -16.34
CA ALA A 261 0.40 15.84 -17.55
C ALA A 261 0.62 15.02 -18.82
N GLY A 262 -0.22 15.25 -19.82
CA GLY A 262 -0.21 14.52 -21.09
C GLY A 262 -0.84 13.13 -21.03
N SER A 263 -1.25 12.65 -19.85
CA SER A 263 -1.94 11.36 -19.71
C SER A 263 -3.45 11.52 -19.91
N ALA A 264 -4.20 10.42 -19.80
CA ALA A 264 -5.65 10.42 -19.91
C ALA A 264 -6.32 9.91 -18.63
N LEU A 265 -7.49 10.45 -18.32
CA LEU A 265 -8.37 9.87 -17.32
C LEU A 265 -8.74 8.43 -17.74
N PRO A 266 -8.60 7.44 -16.84
CA PRO A 266 -8.91 6.05 -17.14
C PRO A 266 -10.42 5.78 -17.31
N VAL A 267 -11.29 6.66 -16.78
CA VAL A 267 -12.75 6.52 -16.86
C VAL A 267 -13.41 7.84 -17.28
N LEU A 268 -14.61 7.73 -17.87
CA LEU A 268 -15.39 8.88 -18.34
C LEU A 268 -16.39 9.42 -17.33
N ASP A 269 -16.68 8.64 -16.30
CA ASP A 269 -17.54 9.04 -15.19
C ASP A 269 -16.77 9.97 -14.25
N ASN A 270 -17.15 11.25 -14.23
CA ASN A 270 -16.55 12.30 -13.42
C ASN A 270 -16.80 12.12 -11.91
N GLY A 271 -17.83 11.37 -11.52
CA GLY A 271 -18.10 11.05 -10.10
C GLY A 271 -17.25 9.90 -9.57
N SER A 272 -16.61 9.12 -10.45
CA SER A 272 -15.73 8.02 -10.06
C SER A 272 -14.42 8.54 -9.46
N PRO A 273 -13.83 7.87 -8.45
CA PRO A 273 -12.46 8.06 -7.96
C PRO A 273 -11.41 8.24 -9.06
N TYR A 274 -11.59 7.51 -10.17
CA TYR A 274 -10.70 7.48 -11.31
C TYR A 274 -11.03 8.56 -12.37
N GLY A 275 -12.18 9.21 -12.25
CA GLY A 275 -12.61 10.33 -13.08
C GLY A 275 -12.44 11.68 -12.40
N ARG A 276 -12.15 11.71 -11.10
CA ARG A 276 -11.75 12.91 -10.38
C ARG A 276 -10.27 13.21 -10.60
N ILE A 277 -9.92 14.49 -10.54
CA ILE A 277 -8.52 14.92 -10.56
C ILE A 277 -8.06 14.99 -9.11
N THR A 278 -7.06 14.21 -8.73
CA THR A 278 -6.50 14.25 -7.36
C THR A 278 -5.23 15.08 -7.37
N VAL A 279 -5.12 16.05 -6.46
CA VAL A 279 -3.96 16.94 -6.33
C VAL A 279 -3.33 16.73 -4.96
N ILE A 280 -2.00 16.56 -4.94
CA ILE A 280 -1.18 16.48 -3.74
C ILE A 280 -0.34 17.76 -3.63
N THR A 281 -0.22 18.28 -2.42
CA THR A 281 0.57 19.46 -2.09
C THR A 281 1.75 19.11 -1.17
N ARG A 282 2.75 19.98 -1.17
CA ARG A 282 3.95 19.87 -0.31
C ARG A 282 3.62 19.95 1.19
N GLN A 283 2.58 20.70 1.52
CA GLN A 283 2.17 20.97 2.90
C GLN A 283 0.65 21.14 2.96
N ARG A 284 0.09 21.00 4.17
CA ARG A 284 -1.34 21.06 4.37
C ARG A 284 -1.91 22.42 3.99
N MET A 285 -3.11 22.41 3.42
CA MET A 285 -3.86 23.61 3.08
C MET A 285 -5.35 23.43 3.37
N ASP A 286 -6.00 24.55 3.69
CA ASP A 286 -7.45 24.58 3.84
C ASP A 286 -8.12 24.62 2.45
N VAL A 287 -8.69 23.50 2.05
CA VAL A 287 -9.32 23.30 0.74
C VAL A 287 -10.53 24.21 0.55
N ARG A 288 -11.20 24.64 1.63
CA ARG A 288 -12.34 25.58 1.56
C ARG A 288 -11.95 26.96 1.05
N LYS A 289 -10.65 27.28 1.05
CA LYS A 289 -10.12 28.54 0.51
C LYS A 289 -9.92 28.49 -1.00
N LEU A 290 -10.06 27.31 -1.63
CA LEU A 290 -10.12 27.19 -3.08
C LEU A 290 -11.51 27.56 -3.56
N ASP A 291 -11.61 28.67 -4.30
CA ASP A 291 -12.84 29.05 -4.98
C ASP A 291 -12.80 28.70 -6.47
N ALA A 292 -13.93 28.94 -7.14
CA ALA A 292 -14.06 28.69 -8.55
C ALA A 292 -13.10 29.54 -9.39
N GLU A 293 -12.71 30.73 -8.96
CA GLU A 293 -11.80 31.60 -9.71
C GLU A 293 -10.38 31.04 -9.73
N GLN A 294 -9.97 30.36 -8.65
CA GLN A 294 -8.66 29.73 -8.55
C GLN A 294 -8.56 28.43 -9.33
N VAL A 295 -9.65 27.66 -9.46
CA VAL A 295 -9.64 26.39 -10.18
C VAL A 295 -10.37 26.53 -11.52
N THR A 296 -9.61 26.60 -12.61
CA THR A 296 -10.15 26.74 -13.96
C THR A 296 -9.91 25.49 -14.77
N LEU A 297 -10.99 24.79 -15.14
CA LEU A 297 -10.98 23.68 -16.10
C LEU A 297 -11.56 24.15 -17.44
N ARG A 298 -10.91 23.82 -18.56
CA ARG A 298 -11.36 24.14 -19.92
C ARG A 298 -11.28 22.95 -20.85
N ASP A 299 -12.21 22.87 -21.81
CA ASP A 299 -12.14 21.91 -22.93
C ASP A 299 -11.17 22.36 -24.04
N SER A 300 -11.03 21.57 -25.11
CA SER A 300 -10.14 21.90 -26.24
C SER A 300 -10.55 23.16 -27.01
N GLN A 301 -11.80 23.62 -26.85
CA GLN A 301 -12.31 24.86 -27.43
C GLN A 301 -12.08 26.06 -26.50
N GLY A 302 -11.44 25.86 -25.36
CA GLY A 302 -11.18 26.89 -24.35
C GLY A 302 -12.40 27.26 -23.50
N ARG A 303 -13.52 26.56 -23.66
CA ARG A 303 -14.74 26.80 -22.87
C ARG A 303 -14.53 26.29 -21.45
N ARG A 304 -14.91 27.11 -20.48
CA ARG A 304 -14.81 26.75 -19.07
C ARG A 304 -15.83 25.67 -18.71
N ILE A 305 -15.37 24.68 -17.96
CA ILE A 305 -16.19 23.62 -17.39
C ILE A 305 -16.30 23.91 -15.89
N PRO A 306 -17.51 23.98 -15.31
CA PRO A 306 -17.66 24.13 -13.88
C PRO A 306 -17.08 22.92 -13.15
N VAL A 307 -16.48 23.17 -11.99
CA VAL A 307 -15.90 22.14 -11.14
C VAL A 307 -16.33 22.33 -9.69
N SER A 308 -16.32 21.23 -8.94
CA SER A 308 -16.41 21.19 -7.50
C SER A 308 -15.07 20.76 -6.93
N VAL A 309 -14.65 21.38 -5.81
CA VAL A 309 -13.42 21.01 -5.09
C VAL A 309 -13.82 20.35 -3.79
N HIS A 310 -13.24 19.20 -3.51
CA HIS A 310 -13.58 18.38 -2.35
C HIS A 310 -12.33 18.14 -1.50
N PRO A 311 -12.44 18.20 -0.16
CA PRO A 311 -11.41 17.62 0.68
C PRO A 311 -11.28 16.13 0.38
N TYR A 312 -10.11 15.57 0.69
CA TYR A 312 -9.86 14.16 0.49
C TYR A 312 -10.79 13.26 1.33
N ILE A 313 -10.80 13.52 2.64
CA ILE A 313 -11.68 12.88 3.61
C ILE A 313 -12.94 13.70 3.70
N ASP A 314 -14.07 13.07 3.40
CA ASP A 314 -15.41 13.64 3.58
C ASP A 314 -15.87 13.44 5.04
N GLU A 315 -15.00 13.81 5.98
CA GLU A 315 -15.31 13.89 7.41
C GLU A 315 -15.25 15.35 7.85
N PRO A 316 -16.17 15.77 8.74
CA PRO A 316 -16.09 17.09 9.36
C PRO A 316 -14.70 17.33 9.97
N ASP A 317 -14.18 18.55 9.85
CA ASP A 317 -12.87 18.98 10.40
C ASP A 317 -11.61 18.46 9.66
N HIS A 318 -11.77 17.77 8.51
CA HIS A 318 -10.67 17.33 7.64
C HIS A 318 -10.41 18.24 6.43
N GLU A 319 -10.85 19.50 6.47
CA GLU A 319 -10.69 20.41 5.32
C GLU A 319 -9.28 20.95 5.16
N VAL A 320 -8.40 20.68 6.13
CA VAL A 320 -6.98 21.02 6.09
C VAL A 320 -6.15 19.76 5.87
N ASP A 321 -5.69 19.56 4.63
CA ASP A 321 -4.98 18.34 4.23
C ASP A 321 -3.90 18.63 3.17
N ILE A 322 -3.05 17.66 2.88
CA ILE A 322 -2.08 17.70 1.79
C ILE A 322 -2.67 17.24 0.45
N ALA A 323 -3.94 16.85 0.43
CA ALA A 323 -4.60 16.30 -0.74
C ALA A 323 -6.03 16.83 -0.90
N PHE A 324 -6.45 17.02 -2.14
CA PHE A 324 -7.83 17.36 -2.48
C PHE A 324 -8.22 16.81 -3.86
N GLN A 325 -9.52 16.71 -4.11
CA GLN A 325 -10.06 16.23 -5.38
C GLN A 325 -10.83 17.33 -6.10
N ILE A 326 -10.71 17.37 -7.43
CA ILE A 326 -11.49 18.24 -8.31
C ILE A 326 -12.40 17.35 -9.16
N GLU A 327 -13.70 17.62 -9.09
CA GLU A 327 -14.73 16.94 -9.85
C GLU A 327 -15.31 17.90 -10.89
N ALA A 328 -15.32 17.52 -12.17
CA ALA A 328 -16.08 18.27 -13.18
C ALA A 328 -17.58 18.12 -12.91
N THR A 329 -18.40 19.14 -13.14
CA THR A 329 -19.87 19.02 -12.92
C THR A 329 -20.59 18.29 -14.07
N GLN A 330 -19.85 17.83 -15.07
CA GLN A 330 -20.38 17.11 -16.23
C GLN A 330 -19.45 15.94 -16.58
N PRO A 331 -19.99 14.85 -17.17
CA PRO A 331 -19.18 13.71 -17.60
C PRO A 331 -18.10 14.10 -18.61
N TRP A 332 -17.01 13.35 -18.58
CA TRP A 332 -15.91 13.55 -19.52
C TRP A 332 -16.33 13.10 -20.92
N ARG A 333 -16.05 13.96 -21.91
CA ARG A 333 -16.26 13.64 -23.33
C ARG A 333 -15.13 12.75 -23.85
N PRO A 334 -15.41 11.60 -24.46
CA PRO A 334 -14.39 10.71 -25.01
C PRO A 334 -13.47 11.42 -26.02
N GLY A 335 -12.16 11.26 -25.88
CA GLY A 335 -11.16 11.83 -26.80
C GLY A 335 -10.92 13.34 -26.66
N GLU A 336 -11.65 14.01 -25.77
CA GLU A 336 -11.48 15.44 -25.50
C GLU A 336 -10.18 15.69 -24.72
N ILE A 337 -9.53 16.82 -25.00
CA ILE A 337 -8.35 17.29 -24.25
C ILE A 337 -8.79 18.45 -23.36
N TYR A 338 -8.50 18.33 -22.08
CA TYR A 338 -8.78 19.34 -21.08
C TYR A 338 -7.50 20.06 -20.66
N SER A 339 -7.68 21.30 -20.21
CA SER A 339 -6.65 22.07 -19.53
C SER A 339 -7.17 22.50 -18.16
N LEU A 340 -6.40 22.18 -17.13
CA LEU A 340 -6.63 22.59 -15.75
C LEU A 340 -5.56 23.61 -15.38
N GLU A 341 -6.00 24.71 -14.77
CA GLU A 341 -5.14 25.68 -14.10
C GLU A 341 -5.63 25.86 -12.67
N ILE A 342 -4.71 25.75 -11.71
CA ILE A 342 -4.93 26.12 -10.31
C ILE A 342 -4.06 27.33 -10.03
N ALA A 343 -4.70 28.50 -9.96
CA ALA A 343 -4.04 29.76 -9.68
C ALA A 343 -3.55 29.80 -8.21
N PRO A 344 -2.47 30.53 -7.92
CA PRO A 344 -2.00 30.72 -6.56
C PRO A 344 -3.09 31.37 -5.71
N GLY A 345 -3.43 30.74 -4.59
CA GLY A 345 -4.40 31.24 -3.62
C GLY A 345 -3.74 31.58 -2.27
N PRO A 346 -4.50 32.15 -1.32
CA PRO A 346 -4.06 32.35 0.05
C PRO A 346 -4.06 31.00 0.79
N TYR A 347 -3.22 30.08 0.34
CA TYR A 347 -2.93 28.85 1.07
C TYR A 347 -2.33 29.24 2.42
N ALA A 348 -2.71 28.55 3.47
CA ALA A 348 -2.38 28.93 4.85
C ALA A 348 -0.89 29.33 5.01
N GLU A 349 -0.64 30.43 5.73
CA GLU A 349 0.70 30.90 6.17
C GLU A 349 1.77 31.09 5.06
N ILE A 350 1.46 30.88 3.78
CA ILE A 350 2.39 31.06 2.65
C ILE A 350 1.99 32.31 1.87
N ASP A 351 3.00 33.11 1.49
CA ASP A 351 2.80 34.22 0.55
C ASP A 351 2.33 33.67 -0.81
N ALA A 352 1.09 34.01 -1.20
CA ALA A 352 0.49 33.58 -2.46
C ALA A 352 1.33 34.00 -3.68
N GLY A 353 2.11 35.09 -3.58
CA GLY A 353 3.02 35.55 -4.64
C GLY A 353 4.23 34.64 -4.87
N ALA A 354 4.49 33.70 -3.95
CA ALA A 354 5.62 32.77 -4.02
C ALA A 354 5.25 31.40 -4.62
N ILE A 355 3.98 31.18 -4.97
CA ILE A 355 3.50 29.89 -5.48
C ILE A 355 3.28 29.97 -6.98
N GLU A 356 3.89 29.05 -7.71
CA GLU A 356 3.63 28.91 -9.14
C GLU A 356 2.25 28.25 -9.37
N PRO A 357 1.46 28.73 -10.35
CA PRO A 357 0.21 28.07 -10.72
C PRO A 357 0.45 26.63 -11.20
N LEU A 358 -0.41 25.69 -10.78
CA LEU A 358 -0.44 24.37 -11.41
C LEU A 358 -1.08 24.50 -12.79
N ARG A 359 -0.41 24.04 -13.84
CA ARG A 359 -0.98 23.95 -15.19
C ARG A 359 -0.84 22.54 -15.72
N LEU A 360 -1.96 21.95 -16.07
CA LEU A 360 -2.07 20.56 -16.50
C LEU A 360 -2.87 20.48 -17.80
N ARG A 361 -2.41 19.67 -18.75
CA ARG A 361 -3.22 19.23 -19.89
C ARG A 361 -3.36 17.72 -19.84
N PHE A 362 -4.56 17.19 -20.00
CA PHE A 362 -4.83 15.76 -19.95
C PHE A 362 -5.99 15.41 -20.90
N GLY A 363 -6.05 14.15 -21.32
CA GLY A 363 -7.14 13.63 -22.15
C GLY A 363 -8.24 12.96 -21.32
N ALA A 364 -9.42 12.79 -21.91
CA ALA A 364 -10.38 11.78 -21.47
C ALA A 364 -10.29 10.57 -22.41
N THR A 365 -10.09 9.37 -21.86
CA THR A 365 -9.86 8.18 -22.68
C THR A 365 -11.05 7.89 -23.61
N ALA A 366 -10.78 7.51 -24.85
CA ALA A 366 -11.79 6.95 -25.75
C ALA A 366 -12.13 5.48 -25.39
N HIS A 367 -11.22 4.81 -24.68
CA HIS A 367 -11.31 3.42 -24.29
C HIS A 367 -11.04 3.30 -22.79
N PRO A 368 -12.09 3.16 -21.96
CA PRO A 368 -11.92 3.04 -20.51
C PRO A 368 -10.86 2.00 -20.14
N ALA A 369 -9.79 2.46 -19.50
CA ALA A 369 -8.77 1.60 -18.94
C ALA A 369 -9.28 1.08 -17.59
N TYR A 370 -8.77 -0.07 -17.13
CA TYR A 370 -9.15 -0.66 -15.84
C TYR A 370 -10.66 -0.97 -15.68
N ALA A 371 -11.41 -1.08 -16.79
CA ALA A 371 -12.85 -1.36 -16.79
C ALA A 371 -13.21 -2.86 -16.74
N ASN A 372 -12.24 -3.75 -16.96
CA ASN A 372 -12.52 -5.18 -17.13
C ASN A 372 -12.53 -5.95 -15.80
N ARG A 373 -13.67 -6.57 -15.50
CA ARG A 373 -13.88 -7.49 -14.36
C ARG A 373 -13.24 -8.89 -14.54
N LEU A 374 -12.85 -9.28 -15.76
CA LEU A 374 -12.89 -10.71 -16.14
C LEU A 374 -11.66 -11.32 -16.84
N ASN A 375 -10.62 -10.54 -17.16
CA ASN A 375 -9.51 -11.06 -17.98
C ASN A 375 -8.22 -11.38 -17.22
N ALA A 376 -8.24 -11.41 -15.88
CA ALA A 376 -7.14 -12.06 -15.16
C ALA A 376 -7.13 -13.54 -15.58
N PRO A 377 -6.05 -14.05 -16.21
CA PRO A 377 -5.98 -15.44 -16.65
C PRO A 377 -6.21 -16.32 -15.44
N ARG A 378 -7.38 -16.97 -15.40
CA ARG A 378 -7.73 -17.82 -14.28
C ARG A 378 -6.71 -18.98 -14.25
N PRO A 379 -5.98 -19.19 -13.15
CA PRO A 379 -4.86 -20.12 -13.08
C PRO A 379 -5.28 -21.60 -13.03
N TRP A 380 -6.52 -21.93 -13.39
CA TRP A 380 -7.02 -23.30 -13.41
C TRP A 380 -6.19 -24.20 -14.33
N ALA A 381 -5.59 -23.67 -15.40
CA ALA A 381 -4.74 -24.44 -16.29
C ALA A 381 -3.47 -24.98 -15.59
N MET A 382 -2.87 -24.19 -14.69
CA MET A 382 -1.69 -24.60 -13.92
C MET A 382 -2.06 -25.54 -12.76
N GLY A 383 -3.19 -25.26 -12.10
CA GLY A 383 -3.74 -26.17 -11.08
C GLY A 383 -4.08 -27.54 -11.68
N LEU A 384 -4.72 -27.57 -12.85
CA LEU A 384 -5.05 -28.80 -13.57
C LEU A 384 -3.76 -29.54 -14.01
N PHE A 385 -2.72 -28.81 -14.43
CA PHE A 385 -1.43 -29.40 -14.77
C PHE A 385 -0.75 -30.09 -13.56
N LEU A 386 -0.73 -29.44 -12.40
CA LEU A 386 -0.22 -30.03 -11.15
C LEU A 386 -1.09 -31.19 -10.65
N PHE A 387 -2.42 -31.10 -10.81
CA PHE A 387 -3.35 -32.19 -10.53
C PHE A 387 -3.03 -33.44 -11.36
N VAL A 388 -2.76 -33.26 -12.66
CA VAL A 388 -2.44 -34.34 -13.59
C VAL A 388 -1.07 -34.93 -13.32
N LEU A 389 -0.05 -34.11 -13.01
CA LEU A 389 1.29 -34.61 -12.68
C LEU A 389 1.33 -35.35 -11.34
N ILE A 390 0.73 -34.79 -10.29
CA ILE A 390 0.75 -35.38 -8.95
C ILE A 390 -0.26 -36.52 -8.84
N GLY A 391 -1.45 -36.36 -9.42
CA GLY A 391 -2.48 -37.41 -9.52
C GLY A 391 -2.06 -38.57 -10.43
N GLY A 392 -1.40 -38.28 -11.56
CA GLY A 392 -0.84 -39.28 -12.46
C GLY A 392 0.36 -40.03 -11.86
N GLY A 393 1.26 -39.31 -11.18
CA GLY A 393 2.38 -39.90 -10.43
C GLY A 393 1.90 -40.76 -9.26
N ALA A 394 0.88 -40.31 -8.53
CA ALA A 394 0.19 -41.11 -7.53
C ALA A 394 -0.41 -42.37 -8.17
N GLY A 395 -1.18 -42.26 -9.25
CA GLY A 395 -1.78 -43.41 -9.93
C GLY A 395 -0.76 -44.49 -10.31
N LEU A 396 0.45 -44.10 -10.75
CA LEU A 396 1.56 -45.01 -11.00
C LEU A 396 2.11 -45.66 -9.72
N VAL A 397 2.31 -44.91 -8.65
CA VAL A 397 2.82 -45.43 -7.37
C VAL A 397 1.81 -46.33 -6.65
N PHE A 398 0.51 -46.01 -6.72
CA PHE A 398 -0.57 -46.79 -6.12
C PHE A 398 -0.95 -48.02 -6.96
N GLY A 399 -0.79 -47.99 -8.29
CA GLY A 399 -1.15 -49.09 -9.19
C GLY A 399 -0.11 -50.21 -9.29
N VAL A 400 1.19 -49.90 -9.13
CA VAL A 400 2.27 -50.90 -9.28
C VAL A 400 2.17 -52.05 -8.25
N PRO A 401 1.87 -51.84 -6.96
CA PRO A 401 1.71 -52.94 -6.00
C PRO A 401 0.50 -53.85 -6.28
N ASP A 402 -0.59 -53.31 -6.84
CA ASP A 402 -1.77 -54.11 -7.19
C ASP A 402 -1.60 -54.83 -8.54
N LEU A 403 -0.81 -54.27 -9.47
CA LEU A 403 -0.36 -54.98 -10.68
C LEU A 403 0.54 -56.18 -10.35
N LEU A 404 1.33 -56.10 -9.28
CA LEU A 404 2.18 -57.21 -8.82
C LEU A 404 1.38 -58.39 -8.21
N LYS A 405 0.13 -58.16 -7.78
CA LYS A 405 -0.79 -59.21 -7.29
C LYS A 405 -1.41 -60.05 -8.42
N ILE A 406 -1.27 -59.62 -9.66
CA ILE A 406 -1.78 -60.34 -10.85
C ILE A 406 -0.85 -61.52 -11.20
N PHE A 407 0.37 -61.57 -10.65
CA PHE A 407 1.28 -62.70 -10.83
C PHE A 407 1.00 -63.79 -9.78
N PRO A 408 0.53 -64.99 -10.18
CA PRO A 408 0.23 -66.06 -9.24
C PRO A 408 1.54 -66.69 -8.74
N GLY A 409 1.78 -66.62 -7.42
CA GLY A 409 2.79 -67.47 -6.77
C GLY A 409 3.73 -66.85 -5.72
N ARG A 410 3.35 -65.84 -4.93
CA ARG A 410 4.20 -65.41 -3.78
C ARG A 410 3.46 -65.19 -2.46
N HIS A 411 4.18 -65.62 -1.42
CA HIS A 411 3.83 -65.79 -0.01
C HIS A 411 3.67 -64.49 0.79
N ALA A 412 3.03 -64.63 1.95
CA ALA A 412 2.80 -63.66 3.03
C ALA A 412 3.71 -62.41 3.00
N GLU A 413 3.10 -61.25 2.77
CA GLU A 413 3.78 -59.95 2.85
C GLU A 413 4.39 -59.76 4.25
N SER A 414 5.71 -59.51 4.30
CA SER A 414 6.40 -59.14 5.52
C SER A 414 5.80 -57.85 6.11
N LEU A 415 5.83 -57.73 7.44
CA LEU A 415 5.41 -56.51 8.15
C LEU A 415 6.11 -55.25 7.61
N TRP A 416 7.35 -55.39 7.15
CA TRP A 416 8.12 -54.31 6.53
C TRP A 416 7.49 -53.83 5.20
N CYS A 417 7.07 -54.74 4.32
CA CYS A 417 6.38 -54.38 3.08
C CYS A 417 5.04 -53.68 3.36
N LYS A 418 4.31 -54.09 4.41
CA LYS A 418 3.08 -53.42 4.83
C LYS A 418 3.34 -52.00 5.35
N GLY A 419 4.40 -51.83 6.15
CA GLY A 419 4.83 -50.52 6.65
C GLY A 419 5.21 -49.57 5.51
N LEU A 420 6.03 -50.04 4.56
CA LEU A 420 6.44 -49.25 3.39
C LEU A 420 5.23 -48.85 2.52
N ASN A 421 4.29 -49.77 2.29
CA ASN A 421 3.06 -49.49 1.56
C ASN A 421 2.24 -48.40 2.25
N VAL A 422 2.02 -48.50 3.57
CA VAL A 422 1.31 -47.47 4.33
C VAL A 422 2.01 -46.11 4.27
N SER A 423 3.34 -46.06 4.42
CA SER A 423 4.11 -44.82 4.33
C SER A 423 4.01 -44.17 2.95
N LEU A 424 4.14 -44.96 1.87
CA LEU A 424 3.98 -44.45 0.50
C LEU A 424 2.56 -43.94 0.23
N LYS A 425 1.53 -44.63 0.76
CA LYS A 425 0.14 -44.16 0.67
C LYS A 425 -0.07 -42.84 1.42
N ILE A 426 0.54 -42.67 2.59
CA ILE A 426 0.49 -41.41 3.35
C ILE A 426 1.17 -40.28 2.56
N ILE A 427 2.37 -40.52 2.02
CA ILE A 427 3.09 -39.53 1.20
C ILE A 427 2.26 -39.15 -0.03
N GLY A 428 1.66 -40.13 -0.73
CA GLY A 428 0.81 -39.88 -1.89
C GLY A 428 -0.46 -39.10 -1.55
N LEU A 429 -1.14 -39.43 -0.44
CA LEU A 429 -2.31 -38.69 0.05
C LEU A 429 -1.95 -37.26 0.50
N SER A 430 -0.81 -37.09 1.18
CA SER A 430 -0.30 -35.78 1.56
C SER A 430 0.09 -34.94 0.34
N GLY A 431 0.72 -35.54 -0.66
CA GLY A 431 1.04 -34.89 -1.94
C GLY A 431 -0.22 -34.51 -2.72
N PHE A 432 -1.23 -35.38 -2.77
CA PHE A 432 -2.52 -35.11 -3.41
C PHE A 432 -3.32 -34.02 -2.67
N ALA A 433 -3.38 -34.07 -1.34
CA ALA A 433 -4.01 -33.04 -0.53
C ALA A 433 -3.29 -31.70 -0.68
N LEU A 434 -1.95 -31.70 -0.73
CA LEU A 434 -1.16 -30.52 -1.05
C LEU A 434 -1.46 -30.03 -2.47
N ALA A 435 -1.55 -30.90 -3.47
CA ALA A 435 -1.90 -30.53 -4.84
C ALA A 435 -3.30 -29.92 -4.94
N LEU A 436 -4.31 -30.53 -4.31
CA LEU A 436 -5.67 -29.98 -4.22
C LEU A 436 -5.70 -28.64 -3.50
N TRP A 437 -4.91 -28.50 -2.44
CA TRP A 437 -4.77 -27.25 -1.74
C TRP A 437 -4.07 -26.19 -2.60
N LEU A 438 -3.02 -26.54 -3.36
CA LEU A 438 -2.35 -25.66 -4.33
C LEU A 438 -3.28 -25.26 -5.48
N LEU A 439 -4.13 -26.17 -5.94
CA LEU A 439 -5.20 -25.87 -6.90
C LEU A 439 -6.18 -24.84 -6.35
N TRP A 440 -6.53 -24.96 -5.07
CA TRP A 440 -7.44 -24.07 -4.37
C TRP A 440 -6.79 -22.70 -4.09
N THR A 441 -5.50 -22.67 -3.72
CA THR A 441 -4.78 -21.47 -3.28
C THR A 441 -3.93 -20.82 -4.38
N ASN A 442 -4.12 -21.19 -5.65
CA ASN A 442 -3.41 -20.64 -6.80
C ASN A 442 -1.91 -21.03 -6.85
N GLY A 443 -1.63 -22.30 -7.19
CA GLY A 443 -0.31 -22.95 -7.14
C GLY A 443 0.83 -22.29 -7.92
N ALA A 444 0.56 -21.30 -8.77
CA ALA A 444 1.58 -20.47 -9.41
C ALA A 444 2.48 -19.75 -8.38
N ALA A 445 1.93 -19.37 -7.23
CA ALA A 445 2.67 -18.74 -6.15
C ALA A 445 3.70 -19.69 -5.50
N VAL A 446 3.39 -20.98 -5.37
CA VAL A 446 4.28 -21.98 -4.73
C VAL A 446 5.40 -22.42 -5.66
N VAL A 447 5.13 -22.58 -6.96
CA VAL A 447 6.17 -22.87 -7.95
C VAL A 447 7.17 -21.72 -8.02
N SER A 448 6.68 -20.46 -7.99
CA SER A 448 7.55 -19.28 -7.89
C SER A 448 8.32 -19.20 -6.58
N TRP A 449 7.86 -19.82 -5.50
CA TRP A 449 8.61 -19.90 -4.25
C TRP A 449 9.69 -21.00 -4.30
N LEU A 450 9.36 -22.19 -4.83
CA LEU A 450 10.28 -23.33 -4.95
C LEU A 450 11.43 -23.08 -5.93
N HIS A 451 11.16 -22.42 -7.07
CA HIS A 451 12.16 -22.13 -8.10
C HIS A 451 13.22 -21.10 -7.67
N PHE A 452 13.02 -20.41 -6.54
CA PHE A 452 13.91 -19.34 -6.09
C PHE A 452 14.57 -19.61 -4.73
N ASN A 453 14.13 -20.65 -4.00
CA ASN A 453 14.72 -21.07 -2.73
C ASN A 453 15.47 -22.40 -2.83
N HIS A 454 15.61 -22.93 -4.05
CA HIS A 454 16.47 -24.02 -4.47
C HIS A 454 17.14 -23.60 -5.77
#